data_AF-A0A8T5TCQ9-F1
#
_entry.id   AF-A0A8T5TCQ9-F1
#
_cell.length_a   1.000
_cell.length_b   1.000
_cell.length_c   1.000
_cell.angle_alpha   90.00
_cell.angle_beta   90.00
_cell.angle_gamma   90.00
#
_symmetry.space_group_name_H-M   'P 1'
#
loop_
_entity.id
_entity.type
_entity.pdbx_description
1 polymer ?
#
loop_
_entity_poly.entity_id
_entity_poly.type
_entity_poly.pdbx_seq_one_letter_code
_entity_poly.pdbx_strand_id
1 'polypeptide(L)'
;MSKLSEIMKSRVEKLMDGERREILLNAIHEDITPEQAISVNCLIGTGAIGKTSADGFERITEAIPLQFPKDHYTHKNLALEWYMGGGYLKCVKTDTSGNHVGEPIYFSCIFCFFFRRIEPGNQKMILETHFSLVSKDKNHVQSKPAAVWNYNNPLELPDPEIKKFIIKSQNLELQSLQDDEMYFEKLQIIGKDEQKGIAIDFELIKKDPIVLQAGNGYMGDTENGIAYGYYTAPLFHTSGTLKFENEDYVVLEGNFGVDHEWGTIGRPLSKKLQNICAILYALGLKFRFLDSGFGLYGYESWFGFHFDDGSFLTTVAATIKEIPQNKFFTPKHPLSQYLNPDGKQEPIPELKLRILEYTQLDGSKYPTKFEFTNTPVGDFYISPLTQDQRMEWAGGGYAYEGGVIVTDPSGKQIGIGNLENCGWDTKFTENVLKKLGIDKSKVKLFNSRSKKRGTLLVVGLFSIVTIIISLSAWGLSLIFN
;
A
#
# COMPACT_ATOMS: atom_id res chain seq x y z
N MET A 1 25.06 -25.93 11.19
CA MET A 1 23.90 -25.49 12.02
C MET A 1 24.31 -24.72 13.28
N SER A 2 25.39 -25.07 13.99
CA SER A 2 25.83 -24.38 15.23
C SER A 2 26.33 -22.93 15.04
N LYS A 3 27.10 -22.64 13.98
CA LYS A 3 27.52 -21.26 13.66
C LYS A 3 26.34 -20.34 13.32
N LEU A 4 25.33 -20.88 12.62
CA LEU A 4 24.13 -20.14 12.26
C LEU A 4 23.31 -19.81 13.54
N SER A 5 23.25 -20.72 14.51
CA SER A 5 22.52 -20.49 15.77
C SER A 5 23.17 -19.47 16.69
N GLU A 6 24.50 -19.40 16.77
CA GLU A 6 25.18 -18.36 17.57
C GLU A 6 25.04 -16.96 16.97
N ILE A 7 25.15 -16.84 15.64
CA ILE A 7 24.93 -15.56 14.95
C ILE A 7 23.47 -15.11 15.13
N MET A 8 22.50 -16.01 14.98
CA MET A 8 21.09 -15.72 15.22
C MET A 8 20.82 -15.31 16.68
N LYS A 9 21.42 -16.00 17.65
CA LYS A 9 21.24 -15.71 19.08
C LYS A 9 21.82 -14.36 19.47
N SER A 10 23.03 -14.03 19.01
CA SER A 10 23.65 -12.71 19.22
C SER A 10 22.84 -11.59 18.56
N ARG A 11 22.34 -11.79 17.35
CA ARG A 11 21.49 -10.81 16.66
C ARG A 11 20.18 -10.59 17.41
N VAL A 12 19.53 -11.65 17.90
CA VAL A 12 18.28 -11.56 18.68
C VAL A 12 18.50 -10.89 20.05
N GLU A 13 19.58 -11.19 20.77
CA GLU A 13 19.88 -10.58 22.07
C GLU A 13 20.17 -9.08 21.94
N LYS A 14 21.00 -8.67 20.97
CA LYS A 14 21.27 -7.26 20.70
C LYS A 14 20.02 -6.51 20.18
N LEU A 15 19.16 -7.19 19.40
CA LEU A 15 17.83 -6.69 19.00
C LEU A 15 16.88 -6.48 20.18
N MET A 16 17.21 -6.91 21.41
CA MET A 16 16.33 -6.75 22.55
C MET A 16 16.65 -5.53 23.42
N ASP A 17 17.88 -5.01 23.37
CA ASP A 17 18.48 -4.11 24.37
C ASP A 17 18.58 -2.61 23.99
N GLY A 18 17.98 -2.17 22.88
CA GLY A 18 17.91 -0.74 22.52
C GLY A 18 18.89 -0.31 21.42
N GLU A 19 19.95 -1.08 21.14
CA GLU A 19 20.81 -0.96 19.95
C GLU A 19 20.13 -1.48 18.65
N ARG A 20 18.82 -1.74 18.71
CA ARG A 20 18.02 -2.47 17.71
C ARG A 20 18.12 -1.88 16.31
N ARG A 21 18.09 -0.55 16.21
CA ARG A 21 18.18 0.15 14.94
C ARG A 21 19.54 -0.06 14.29
N GLU A 22 20.62 0.12 15.04
CA GLU A 22 21.99 -0.04 14.52
C GLU A 22 22.23 -1.47 14.04
N ILE A 23 21.70 -2.47 14.73
CA ILE A 23 21.79 -3.88 14.31
C ILE A 23 20.93 -4.17 13.08
N LEU A 24 19.70 -3.64 13.01
CA LEU A 24 18.83 -3.82 11.83
C LEU A 24 19.40 -3.09 10.61
N LEU A 25 19.96 -1.89 10.81
CA LEU A 25 20.70 -1.15 9.79
C LEU A 25 21.94 -1.93 9.34
N ASN A 26 22.77 -2.42 10.26
CA ASN A 26 23.95 -3.24 9.93
C ASN A 26 23.59 -4.54 9.23
N ALA A 27 22.43 -5.13 9.53
CA ALA A 27 21.99 -6.36 8.88
C ALA A 27 21.31 -6.11 7.51
N ILE A 28 20.77 -4.91 7.29
CA ILE A 28 20.38 -4.38 5.99
C ILE A 28 21.61 -4.20 5.07
N HIS A 29 22.79 -3.96 5.64
CA HIS A 29 23.99 -3.60 4.90
C HIS A 29 24.71 -4.75 4.19
N GLU A 30 24.49 -6.03 4.56
CA GLU A 30 25.41 -7.10 4.12
C GLU A 30 24.77 -8.33 3.43
N ASP A 31 23.53 -8.77 3.71
CA ASP A 31 23.09 -10.12 3.25
C ASP A 31 21.57 -10.37 3.04
N ILE A 32 20.70 -9.35 2.93
CA ILE A 32 19.24 -9.56 2.84
C ILE A 32 18.63 -9.15 1.50
N THR A 33 17.59 -9.86 1.05
CA THR A 33 16.86 -9.51 -0.18
C THR A 33 16.03 -8.24 0.01
N PRO A 34 15.66 -7.50 -1.06
CA PRO A 34 14.80 -6.33 -0.95
C PRO A 34 13.49 -6.59 -0.20
N GLU A 35 12.88 -7.76 -0.36
CA GLU A 35 11.66 -8.12 0.36
C GLU A 35 11.91 -8.38 1.85
N GLN A 36 13.05 -8.98 2.20
CA GLN A 36 13.47 -9.10 3.60
C GLN A 36 13.73 -7.73 4.21
N ALA A 37 14.28 -6.79 3.43
CA ALA A 37 14.48 -5.41 3.85
C ALA A 37 13.14 -4.68 4.07
N ILE A 38 12.09 -4.92 3.27
CA ILE A 38 10.72 -4.42 3.53
C ILE A 38 10.24 -4.91 4.89
N SER A 39 10.47 -6.20 5.18
CA SER A 39 10.09 -6.76 6.47
C SER A 39 10.83 -6.08 7.60
N VAL A 40 12.15 -5.96 7.50
CA VAL A 40 12.98 -5.23 8.48
C VAL A 40 12.49 -3.79 8.67
N ASN A 41 12.24 -3.07 7.57
CA ASN A 41 11.73 -1.71 7.59
C ASN A 41 10.40 -1.60 8.37
N CYS A 42 9.49 -2.58 8.17
CA CYS A 42 8.26 -2.69 8.94
C CYS A 42 8.51 -2.99 10.44
N LEU A 43 9.59 -3.70 10.79
CA LEU A 43 9.94 -4.01 12.19
C LEU A 43 10.62 -2.85 12.92
N ILE A 44 11.49 -2.12 12.21
CA ILE A 44 12.06 -0.85 12.66
C ILE A 44 10.92 0.15 12.85
N GLY A 45 9.86 0.01 12.05
CA GLY A 45 8.67 0.83 12.13
C GLY A 45 9.03 2.21 11.63
N THR A 46 8.98 2.38 10.31
CA THR A 46 9.24 3.63 9.57
C THR A 46 8.20 4.73 9.84
N GLY A 47 7.99 5.00 11.13
CA GLY A 47 7.06 5.95 11.73
C GLY A 47 6.63 5.57 13.14
N ALA A 48 6.98 4.37 13.63
CA ALA A 48 6.50 3.82 14.90
C ALA A 48 7.38 4.14 16.12
N ILE A 49 8.22 5.17 16.03
CA ILE A 49 8.95 5.65 17.20
C ILE A 49 8.08 6.71 17.87
N GLY A 50 7.94 6.62 19.18
CA GLY A 50 7.00 7.42 19.97
C GLY A 50 7.19 8.93 19.84
N LYS A 51 6.49 9.69 20.70
CA LYS A 51 6.46 11.17 20.71
C LYS A 51 7.82 11.91 20.67
N THR A 52 8.96 11.22 20.76
CA THR A 52 10.27 11.80 21.10
C THR A 52 11.44 11.47 20.18
N SER A 53 11.37 10.49 19.26
CA SER A 53 12.39 10.40 18.20
C SER A 53 11.77 10.04 16.87
N ALA A 54 12.23 10.68 15.80
CA ALA A 54 11.89 10.36 14.41
C ALA A 54 13.06 9.62 13.73
N ASP A 55 14.04 9.18 14.52
CA ASP A 55 15.27 8.50 14.07
C ASP A 55 15.97 9.20 12.89
N GLY A 56 15.91 10.52 12.86
CA GLY A 56 16.49 11.39 11.83
C GLY A 56 15.49 11.88 10.78
N PHE A 57 14.32 11.26 10.64
CA PHE A 57 13.28 11.72 9.73
C PHE A 57 12.60 13.00 10.22
N GLU A 58 12.09 13.79 9.28
CA GLU A 58 11.18 14.88 9.58
C GLU A 58 9.82 14.33 10.05
N ARG A 59 9.06 15.19 10.74
CA ARG A 59 7.67 14.91 11.11
C ARG A 59 6.80 16.05 10.63
N ILE A 60 5.64 15.70 10.08
CA ILE A 60 4.60 16.66 9.76
C ILE A 60 3.90 17.02 11.06
N THR A 61 4.34 18.14 11.65
CA THR A 61 3.84 18.64 12.93
C THR A 61 2.79 19.75 12.78
N GLU A 62 2.66 20.28 11.57
CA GLU A 62 1.68 21.27 11.17
C GLU A 62 1.28 21.07 9.70
N ALA A 63 0.12 21.59 9.32
CA ALA A 63 -0.35 21.59 7.94
C ALA A 63 0.17 22.84 7.21
N ILE A 64 1.22 22.67 6.40
CA ILE A 64 1.82 23.76 5.61
C ILE A 64 1.23 23.72 4.20
N PRO A 65 0.66 24.80 3.65
CA PRO A 65 0.08 24.76 2.31
C PRO A 65 1.02 24.14 1.28
N LEU A 66 0.51 23.16 0.52
CA LEU A 66 1.29 22.48 -0.52
C LEU A 66 1.74 23.48 -1.59
N GLN A 67 2.96 23.28 -2.10
CA GLN A 67 3.63 24.14 -3.06
C GLN A 67 3.94 23.36 -4.33
N PHE A 68 3.29 23.72 -5.44
CA PHE A 68 3.56 23.11 -6.75
C PHE A 68 4.50 24.00 -7.58
N PRO A 69 5.45 23.43 -8.35
CA PRO A 69 5.63 21.99 -8.62
C PRO A 69 6.47 21.24 -7.57
N LYS A 70 6.95 21.91 -6.51
CA LYS A 70 7.87 21.34 -5.51
C LYS A 70 7.35 20.03 -4.90
N ASP A 71 6.08 19.99 -4.50
CA ASP A 71 5.47 18.84 -3.83
C ASP A 71 5.04 17.73 -4.82
N HIS A 72 5.35 17.86 -6.12
CA HIS A 72 5.34 16.73 -7.05
C HIS A 72 6.56 15.83 -6.87
N TYR A 73 7.69 16.35 -6.36
CA TYR A 73 8.94 15.61 -6.19
C TYR A 73 8.97 14.81 -4.90
N THR A 74 10.03 14.00 -4.75
CA THR A 74 10.20 13.15 -3.57
C THR A 74 10.56 13.94 -2.30
N HIS A 75 9.96 13.55 -1.19
CA HIS A 75 10.17 14.14 0.13
C HIS A 75 11.20 13.32 0.91
N LYS A 76 12.47 13.44 0.50
CA LYS A 76 13.58 12.56 0.95
C LYS A 76 13.82 12.52 2.46
N ASN A 77 13.35 13.51 3.21
CA ASN A 77 13.51 13.57 4.66
C ASN A 77 12.38 12.85 5.43
N LEU A 78 11.38 12.29 4.75
CA LEU A 78 10.25 11.57 5.34
C LEU A 78 10.33 10.07 5.07
N ALA A 79 9.78 9.26 5.99
CA ALA A 79 10.03 7.83 6.02
C ALA A 79 9.30 7.05 4.91
N LEU A 80 8.09 7.49 4.55
CA LEU A 80 7.21 6.83 3.60
C LEU A 80 6.73 7.82 2.55
N GLU A 81 6.56 7.32 1.33
CA GLU A 81 6.05 8.10 0.21
C GLU A 81 5.54 7.20 -0.90
N TRP A 82 4.47 7.55 -1.59
CA TRP A 82 3.98 6.77 -2.72
C TRP A 82 3.38 7.60 -3.84
N TYR A 83 3.57 7.10 -5.05
CA TYR A 83 2.82 7.49 -6.24
C TYR A 83 1.95 6.31 -6.65
N MET A 84 0.64 6.49 -6.56
CA MET A 84 -0.32 5.45 -6.90
C MET A 84 -1.31 5.99 -7.93
N GLY A 85 -1.60 5.21 -8.95
CA GLY A 85 -2.55 5.60 -9.98
C GLY A 85 -3.63 4.56 -10.15
N GLY A 86 -4.86 5.02 -10.29
CA GLY A 86 -6.03 4.22 -10.63
C GLY A 86 -6.73 4.85 -11.82
N GLY A 87 -7.04 4.05 -12.84
CA GLY A 87 -7.68 4.58 -14.03
C GLY A 87 -8.57 3.59 -14.73
N TYR A 88 -9.43 4.14 -15.57
CA TYR A 88 -10.37 3.42 -16.40
C TYR A 88 -10.18 3.77 -17.87
N LEU A 89 -10.18 2.74 -18.70
CA LEU A 89 -9.78 2.80 -20.09
C LEU A 89 -10.83 2.10 -20.94
N LYS A 90 -11.34 2.81 -21.94
CA LYS A 90 -12.05 2.21 -23.07
C LYS A 90 -11.03 1.84 -24.13
N CYS A 91 -10.90 0.56 -24.41
CA CYS A 91 -9.91 0.03 -25.33
C CYS A 91 -10.55 -0.76 -26.46
N VAL A 92 -9.85 -0.92 -27.57
CA VAL A 92 -10.23 -1.86 -28.63
C VAL A 92 -9.06 -2.79 -28.94
N LYS A 93 -9.36 -4.06 -29.17
CA LYS A 93 -8.34 -5.06 -29.51
C LYS A 93 -7.77 -4.77 -30.89
N THR A 94 -6.49 -5.04 -31.08
CA THR A 94 -5.81 -4.90 -32.37
C THR A 94 -5.29 -6.23 -32.90
N ASP A 95 -5.30 -6.43 -34.22
CA ASP A 95 -4.61 -7.54 -34.87
C ASP A 95 -3.09 -7.29 -35.02
N THR A 96 -2.36 -8.25 -35.58
CA THR A 96 -0.92 -8.14 -35.83
C THR A 96 -0.54 -7.07 -36.85
N SER A 97 -1.51 -6.54 -37.61
CA SER A 97 -1.33 -5.44 -38.55
C SER A 97 -1.73 -4.09 -37.93
N GLY A 98 -2.18 -4.07 -36.68
CA GLY A 98 -2.64 -2.87 -35.96
C GLY A 98 -4.10 -2.48 -36.26
N ASN A 99 -4.87 -3.29 -36.99
CA ASN A 99 -6.28 -2.97 -37.26
C ASN A 99 -7.13 -3.25 -36.03
N HIS A 100 -8.17 -2.42 -35.80
CA HIS A 100 -9.14 -2.66 -34.75
C HIS A 100 -9.97 -3.92 -35.05
N VAL A 101 -10.14 -4.77 -34.04
CA VAL A 101 -10.89 -6.02 -34.13
C VAL A 101 -11.90 -6.09 -33.00
N GLY A 102 -13.18 -6.22 -33.37
CA GLY A 102 -14.27 -6.37 -32.41
C GLY A 102 -14.71 -5.05 -31.78
N GLU A 103 -15.57 -5.17 -30.76
CA GLU A 103 -16.15 -4.03 -30.05
C GLU A 103 -15.21 -3.52 -28.95
N PRO A 104 -15.31 -2.23 -28.56
CA PRO A 104 -14.58 -1.71 -27.42
C PRO A 104 -14.89 -2.45 -26.11
N ILE A 105 -13.85 -2.66 -25.30
CA ILE A 105 -13.90 -3.28 -23.98
C ILE A 105 -13.28 -2.32 -22.97
N TYR A 106 -13.74 -2.39 -21.72
CA TYR A 106 -13.28 -1.52 -20.66
C TYR A 106 -12.32 -2.20 -19.70
N PHE A 107 -11.24 -1.51 -19.35
CA PHE A 107 -10.24 -1.93 -18.39
C PHE A 107 -10.17 -0.94 -17.22
N SER A 108 -9.99 -1.47 -16.02
CA SER A 108 -9.39 -0.72 -14.92
C SER A 108 -7.91 -1.10 -14.84
N CYS A 109 -7.08 -0.11 -14.55
CA CYS A 109 -5.65 -0.27 -14.31
C CYS A 109 -5.28 0.37 -12.99
N ILE A 110 -4.43 -0.29 -12.21
CA ILE A 110 -3.82 0.26 -11.00
C ILE A 110 -2.30 0.12 -11.13
N PHE A 111 -1.56 1.14 -10.72
CA PHE A 111 -0.11 1.09 -10.56
C PHE A 111 0.31 1.69 -9.23
N CYS A 112 1.42 1.23 -8.69
CA CYS A 112 1.95 1.69 -7.41
C CYS A 112 3.48 1.78 -7.43
N PHE A 113 3.99 2.87 -6.86
CA PHE A 113 5.38 3.07 -6.49
C PHE A 113 5.43 3.45 -5.01
N PHE A 114 5.88 2.53 -4.16
CA PHE A 114 5.95 2.76 -2.71
C PHE A 114 7.39 2.84 -2.22
N PHE A 115 7.76 4.02 -1.73
CA PHE A 115 9.05 4.36 -1.17
C PHE A 115 9.05 4.10 0.33
N ARG A 116 10.04 3.33 0.77
CA ARG A 116 10.28 3.04 2.19
C ARG A 116 11.71 3.40 2.54
N ARG A 117 11.89 4.52 3.21
CA ARG A 117 13.22 4.99 3.62
C ARG A 117 13.62 4.39 4.94
N ILE A 118 14.92 4.17 5.11
CA ILE A 118 15.49 3.57 6.32
C ILE A 118 16.30 4.59 7.11
N GLU A 119 16.85 5.57 6.38
CA GLU A 119 17.34 6.83 6.91
C GLU A 119 16.91 7.96 5.95
N PRO A 120 16.95 9.23 6.38
CA PRO A 120 16.69 10.37 5.51
C PRO A 120 17.61 10.38 4.28
N GLY A 121 17.09 10.89 3.17
CA GLY A 121 17.72 10.80 1.86
C GLY A 121 17.26 9.57 1.09
N ASN A 122 17.68 9.47 -0.16
CA ASN A 122 17.27 8.37 -1.03
C ASN A 122 18.30 7.22 -1.06
N GLN A 123 19.48 7.35 -0.44
CA GLN A 123 20.52 6.32 -0.55
C GLN A 123 20.10 4.97 0.05
N LYS A 124 19.46 4.95 1.23
CA LYS A 124 19.00 3.72 1.89
C LYS A 124 17.50 3.68 1.95
N MET A 125 16.91 3.18 0.86
CA MET A 125 15.47 2.98 0.73
C MET A 125 15.16 1.73 -0.06
N ILE A 126 13.91 1.29 0.07
CA ILE A 126 13.28 0.30 -0.81
C ILE A 126 12.23 1.00 -1.66
N LEU A 127 12.23 0.69 -2.95
CA LEU A 127 11.13 0.99 -3.85
C LEU A 127 10.37 -0.31 -4.14
N GLU A 128 9.10 -0.36 -3.77
CA GLU A 128 8.19 -1.46 -4.10
C GLU A 128 7.25 -1.05 -5.22
N THR A 129 7.09 -1.88 -6.25
CA THR A 129 6.28 -1.55 -7.42
C THR A 129 5.44 -2.71 -7.91
N HIS A 130 4.26 -2.39 -8.43
CA HIS A 130 3.42 -3.33 -9.17
C HIS A 130 2.42 -2.55 -10.03
N PHE A 131 1.82 -3.24 -10.99
CA PHE A 131 0.63 -2.79 -11.67
C PHE A 131 -0.35 -3.95 -11.91
N SER A 132 -1.61 -3.64 -12.20
CA SER A 132 -2.63 -4.60 -12.56
C SER A 132 -3.53 -4.09 -13.67
N LEU A 133 -4.19 -5.04 -14.33
CA LEU A 133 -5.24 -4.82 -15.29
C LEU A 133 -6.40 -5.74 -14.95
N VAL A 134 -7.61 -5.21 -15.10
CA VAL A 134 -8.85 -5.97 -14.95
C VAL A 134 -9.88 -5.44 -15.93
N SER A 135 -10.57 -6.33 -16.62
CA SER A 135 -11.73 -5.99 -17.44
C SER A 135 -12.96 -6.67 -16.86
N LYS A 136 -14.13 -6.05 -17.07
CA LYS A 136 -15.40 -6.73 -16.84
C LYS A 136 -15.42 -8.04 -17.62
N ASP A 137 -15.86 -9.11 -16.98
CA ASP A 137 -15.94 -10.48 -17.55
C ASP A 137 -14.61 -11.15 -17.91
N LYS A 138 -13.46 -10.53 -17.63
CA LYS A 138 -12.13 -11.14 -17.72
C LYS A 138 -11.50 -11.32 -16.35
N ASN A 139 -10.30 -11.90 -16.29
CA ASN A 139 -9.57 -12.04 -15.04
C ASN A 139 -9.01 -10.69 -14.55
N HIS A 140 -8.70 -10.60 -13.26
CA HIS A 140 -7.75 -9.62 -12.76
C HIS A 140 -6.34 -10.21 -12.90
N VAL A 141 -5.43 -9.47 -13.52
CA VAL A 141 -4.04 -9.89 -13.69
C VAL A 141 -3.12 -8.80 -13.14
N GLN A 142 -2.28 -9.18 -12.20
CA GLN A 142 -1.27 -8.32 -11.59
C GLN A 142 0.13 -8.76 -12.04
N SER A 143 1.00 -7.78 -12.28
CA SER A 143 2.43 -7.98 -12.50
C SER A 143 3.09 -8.58 -11.26
N LYS A 144 4.09 -9.44 -11.41
CA LYS A 144 4.90 -9.88 -10.26
C LYS A 144 5.39 -8.66 -9.47
N PRO A 145 5.03 -8.52 -8.18
CA PRO A 145 5.48 -7.40 -7.38
C PRO A 145 7.01 -7.35 -7.34
N ALA A 146 7.56 -6.16 -7.53
CA ALA A 146 8.99 -5.93 -7.48
C ALA A 146 9.35 -5.13 -6.23
N ALA A 147 10.55 -5.37 -5.70
CA ALA A 147 11.16 -4.58 -4.64
C ALA A 147 12.61 -4.35 -5.01
N VAL A 148 13.03 -3.08 -5.02
CA VAL A 148 14.39 -2.68 -5.38
C VAL A 148 15.04 -1.95 -4.21
N TRP A 149 16.28 -2.35 -3.92
CA TRP A 149 17.08 -1.82 -2.83
C TRP A 149 18.07 -0.77 -3.36
N ASN A 150 17.94 0.49 -2.91
CA ASN A 150 18.64 1.63 -3.51
C ASN A 150 20.11 1.82 -3.09
N TYR A 151 20.60 1.05 -2.11
CA TYR A 151 21.92 1.29 -1.50
C TYR A 151 23.11 1.09 -2.45
N ASN A 152 23.12 -0.04 -3.16
CA ASN A 152 24.19 -0.41 -4.09
C ASN A 152 23.74 -0.31 -5.57
N ASN A 153 22.45 -0.04 -5.80
CA ASN A 153 21.85 0.07 -7.13
C ASN A 153 21.05 1.38 -7.17
N PRO A 154 21.72 2.53 -7.40
CA PRO A 154 21.05 3.81 -7.41
C PRO A 154 19.92 3.82 -8.46
N LEU A 155 18.73 4.09 -7.97
CA LEU A 155 17.50 4.29 -8.71
C LEU A 155 17.48 5.70 -9.28
N GLU A 156 16.92 5.82 -10.48
CA GLU A 156 16.53 7.12 -11.00
C GLU A 156 15.23 7.52 -10.32
N LEU A 157 15.27 8.63 -9.60
CA LEU A 157 14.19 9.16 -8.78
C LEU A 157 13.89 10.61 -9.16
N PRO A 158 12.69 11.14 -8.85
CA PRO A 158 12.37 12.54 -9.05
C PRO A 158 13.33 13.44 -8.25
N ASP A 159 14.02 14.32 -8.96
CA ASP A 159 15.03 15.21 -8.42
C ASP A 159 14.80 16.65 -8.94
N PRO A 160 14.44 17.58 -8.05
CA PRO A 160 14.23 18.98 -8.43
C PRO A 160 15.53 19.71 -8.78
N GLU A 161 16.70 19.26 -8.28
CA GLU A 161 17.98 19.94 -8.54
C GLU A 161 18.43 19.77 -10.00
N ILE A 162 18.19 18.59 -10.57
CA ILE A 162 18.48 18.28 -11.98
C ILE A 162 17.23 18.30 -12.86
N LYS A 163 16.09 18.81 -12.35
CA LYS A 163 14.89 19.01 -13.15
C LYS A 163 14.43 17.72 -13.86
N LYS A 164 14.47 16.59 -13.15
CA LYS A 164 14.13 15.27 -13.71
C LYS A 164 13.03 14.61 -12.89
N PHE A 165 11.99 14.12 -13.55
CA PHE A 165 10.98 13.27 -12.91
C PHE A 165 10.97 11.91 -13.61
N ILE A 166 11.55 10.93 -12.95
CA ILE A 166 11.52 9.53 -13.36
C ILE A 166 11.51 8.67 -12.10
N ILE A 167 10.70 7.62 -12.09
CA ILE A 167 10.72 6.57 -11.09
C ILE A 167 10.76 5.28 -11.87
N LYS A 168 11.86 4.52 -11.77
CA LYS A 168 12.04 3.30 -12.55
C LYS A 168 12.35 2.11 -11.67
N SER A 169 11.66 1.00 -11.91
CA SER A 169 11.94 -0.30 -11.34
C SER A 169 12.07 -1.36 -12.45
N GLN A 170 12.15 -2.63 -12.09
CA GLN A 170 12.29 -3.72 -13.05
C GLN A 170 11.04 -3.93 -13.92
N ASN A 171 9.85 -3.64 -13.40
CA ASN A 171 8.56 -3.97 -14.03
C ASN A 171 7.70 -2.73 -14.32
N LEU A 172 8.12 -1.54 -13.87
CA LEU A 172 7.31 -0.34 -13.92
C LEU A 172 8.19 0.92 -13.99
N GLU A 173 7.77 1.90 -14.78
CA GLU A 173 8.45 3.18 -14.98
C GLU A 173 7.42 4.30 -15.09
N LEU A 174 7.59 5.36 -14.31
CA LEU A 174 6.81 6.60 -14.42
C LEU A 174 7.78 7.75 -14.71
N GLN A 175 7.58 8.48 -15.80
CA GLN A 175 8.46 9.59 -16.17
C GLN A 175 7.69 10.79 -16.70
N SER A 176 8.27 11.98 -16.55
CA SER A 176 7.82 13.18 -17.25
C SER A 176 8.18 13.08 -18.74
N LEU A 177 7.27 13.52 -19.59
CA LEU A 177 7.53 13.75 -21.03
C LEU A 177 7.86 15.21 -21.33
N GLN A 178 8.18 16.00 -20.30
CA GLN A 178 8.56 17.41 -20.37
C GLN A 178 9.88 17.66 -19.64
N ASP A 179 10.71 18.51 -20.23
CA ASP A 179 12.07 18.80 -19.76
C ASP A 179 12.15 20.02 -18.80
N ASP A 180 11.21 20.99 -18.91
CA ASP A 180 11.33 22.31 -18.28
C ASP A 180 10.11 22.75 -17.44
N GLU A 181 10.03 22.33 -16.18
CA GLU A 181 9.18 22.92 -15.12
C GLU A 181 7.71 22.48 -14.99
N MET A 182 7.22 21.53 -15.79
CA MET A 182 5.88 20.92 -15.59
C MET A 182 5.90 19.38 -15.57
N TYR A 183 6.76 18.83 -14.71
CA TYR A 183 7.07 17.39 -14.63
C TYR A 183 5.90 16.45 -14.31
N PHE A 184 4.78 16.98 -13.83
CA PHE A 184 3.60 16.19 -13.45
C PHE A 184 2.38 16.47 -14.35
N GLU A 185 2.50 17.36 -15.35
CA GLU A 185 1.42 17.67 -16.30
C GLU A 185 1.34 16.65 -17.42
N LYS A 186 2.48 16.11 -17.85
CA LYS A 186 2.55 15.12 -18.92
C LYS A 186 3.47 13.98 -18.50
N LEU A 187 2.87 12.85 -18.15
CA LEU A 187 3.58 11.66 -17.68
C LEU A 187 3.49 10.54 -18.70
N GLN A 188 4.44 9.61 -18.63
CA GLN A 188 4.35 8.30 -19.25
C GLN A 188 4.47 7.22 -18.17
N ILE A 189 3.57 6.24 -18.19
CA ILE A 189 3.63 5.04 -17.36
C ILE A 189 3.84 3.82 -18.24
N ILE A 190 4.94 3.12 -18.03
CA ILE A 190 5.33 1.92 -18.78
C ILE A 190 5.44 0.76 -17.79
N GLY A 191 4.80 -0.36 -18.07
CA GLY A 191 4.86 -1.55 -17.24
C GLY A 191 4.81 -2.82 -18.07
N LYS A 192 5.53 -3.86 -17.66
CA LYS A 192 5.59 -5.12 -18.42
C LYS A 192 5.83 -6.34 -17.53
N ASP A 193 5.04 -7.39 -17.77
CA ASP A 193 5.26 -8.73 -17.24
C ASP A 193 4.86 -9.77 -18.30
N GLU A 194 5.85 -10.24 -19.06
CA GLU A 194 5.64 -11.23 -20.14
C GLU A 194 5.15 -12.57 -19.62
N GLN A 195 5.56 -12.98 -18.42
CA GLN A 195 5.15 -14.27 -17.85
C GLN A 195 3.66 -14.26 -17.48
N LYS A 196 3.13 -13.08 -17.16
CA LYS A 196 1.72 -12.84 -16.90
C LYS A 196 0.93 -12.42 -18.14
N GLY A 197 1.60 -12.19 -19.27
CA GLY A 197 0.98 -11.75 -20.52
C GLY A 197 0.36 -10.35 -20.43
N ILE A 198 0.95 -9.46 -19.63
CA ILE A 198 0.46 -8.08 -19.46
C ILE A 198 1.54 -7.04 -19.74
N ALA A 199 1.12 -5.90 -20.29
CA ALA A 199 1.93 -4.71 -20.45
C ALA A 199 1.06 -3.46 -20.53
N ILE A 200 1.62 -2.30 -20.19
CA ILE A 200 1.02 -0.98 -20.34
C ILE A 200 2.08 -0.01 -20.88
N ASP A 201 1.66 0.89 -21.76
CA ASP A 201 2.42 2.07 -22.16
C ASP A 201 1.41 3.19 -22.40
N PHE A 202 1.28 4.06 -21.41
CA PHE A 202 0.29 5.13 -21.42
C PHE A 202 0.94 6.50 -21.31
N GLU A 203 0.48 7.43 -22.14
CA GLU A 203 0.67 8.86 -21.97
C GLU A 203 -0.50 9.41 -21.14
N LEU A 204 -0.16 10.14 -20.07
CA LEU A 204 -1.10 10.75 -19.13
C LEU A 204 -0.96 12.27 -19.22
N ILE A 205 -2.02 12.97 -19.62
CA ILE A 205 -2.06 14.43 -19.70
C ILE A 205 -2.97 14.96 -18.59
N LYS A 206 -2.39 15.62 -17.57
CA LYS A 206 -3.12 16.17 -16.44
C LYS A 206 -4.10 17.24 -16.90
N LYS A 207 -5.24 17.27 -16.23
CA LYS A 207 -6.24 18.33 -16.23
C LYS A 207 -6.41 18.79 -14.79
N ASP A 208 -6.31 20.10 -14.62
CA ASP A 208 -6.57 20.73 -13.34
C ASP A 208 -8.06 20.68 -12.98
N PRO A 209 -8.39 20.77 -11.68
CA PRO A 209 -7.48 20.99 -10.55
C PRO A 209 -7.04 19.70 -9.82
N ILE A 210 -6.01 19.85 -9.00
CA ILE A 210 -5.64 18.89 -7.95
C ILE A 210 -6.65 18.95 -6.80
N VAL A 211 -6.92 17.81 -6.18
CA VAL A 211 -7.70 17.68 -4.94
C VAL A 211 -6.76 17.53 -3.76
N LEU A 212 -6.82 18.47 -2.82
CA LEU A 212 -6.11 18.39 -1.56
C LEU A 212 -6.84 17.45 -0.60
N GLN A 213 -6.24 16.32 -0.27
CA GLN A 213 -6.90 15.34 0.60
C GLN A 213 -7.10 15.92 2.00
N ALA A 214 -8.19 15.51 2.66
CA ALA A 214 -8.65 16.14 3.90
C ALA A 214 -8.83 17.68 3.81
N GLY A 215 -9.07 18.23 2.62
CA GLY A 215 -9.37 19.65 2.40
C GLY A 215 -8.16 20.58 2.40
N ASN A 216 -7.08 20.22 3.11
CA ASN A 216 -5.87 21.04 3.21
C ASN A 216 -4.58 20.32 2.78
N GLY A 217 -4.69 19.06 2.34
CA GLY A 217 -3.57 18.25 1.89
C GLY A 217 -2.89 17.47 3.01
N TYR A 218 -3.49 17.39 4.21
CA TYR A 218 -2.90 16.68 5.34
C TYR A 218 -3.89 15.78 6.06
N MET A 219 -3.48 14.52 6.26
CA MET A 219 -4.24 13.51 6.96
C MET A 219 -3.47 12.97 8.16
N GLY A 220 -4.20 12.52 9.19
CA GLY A 220 -3.61 11.98 10.42
C GLY A 220 -3.65 12.96 11.60
N ASP A 221 -2.63 12.88 12.46
CA ASP A 221 -2.48 13.61 13.71
C ASP A 221 -1.17 14.42 13.67
N THR A 222 -1.26 15.65 13.18
CA THR A 222 -0.13 16.57 13.06
C THR A 222 0.45 16.93 14.43
N GLU A 223 -0.39 17.09 15.47
CA GLU A 223 0.08 17.43 16.83
C GLU A 223 1.08 16.40 17.38
N ASN A 224 0.88 15.12 17.06
CA ASN A 224 1.78 14.04 17.47
C ASN A 224 2.80 13.65 16.39
N GLY A 225 2.83 14.36 15.24
CA GLY A 225 3.72 14.07 14.13
C GLY A 225 3.49 12.70 13.49
N ILE A 226 2.24 12.22 13.53
CA ILE A 226 1.75 11.00 12.88
C ILE A 226 0.75 11.44 11.80
N ALA A 227 1.28 12.15 10.80
CA ALA A 227 0.52 12.72 9.71
C ALA A 227 1.28 12.55 8.40
N TYR A 228 0.55 12.74 7.31
CA TYR A 228 1.05 12.64 5.96
C TYR A 228 0.46 13.75 5.10
N GLY A 229 1.28 14.27 4.19
CA GLY A 229 0.87 15.17 3.12
C GLY A 229 0.32 14.36 1.98
N TYR A 230 -0.79 14.79 1.39
CA TYR A 230 -1.53 14.00 0.42
C TYR A 230 -2.37 14.87 -0.52
N TYR A 231 -2.18 14.70 -1.82
CA TYR A 231 -3.11 15.18 -2.83
C TYR A 231 -3.39 14.10 -3.88
N THR A 232 -4.49 14.29 -4.60
CA THR A 232 -4.85 13.54 -5.80
C THR A 232 -4.85 14.49 -6.99
N ALA A 233 -4.18 14.14 -8.07
CA ALA A 233 -4.40 14.73 -9.38
C ALA A 233 -5.46 13.86 -10.09
N PRO A 234 -6.75 14.23 -10.05
CA PRO A 234 -7.84 13.30 -10.32
C PRO A 234 -8.06 13.05 -11.80
N LEU A 235 -7.63 13.95 -12.68
CA LEU A 235 -8.01 13.91 -14.09
C LEU A 235 -6.78 13.90 -14.98
N PHE A 236 -6.28 12.72 -15.34
CA PHE A 236 -5.34 12.53 -16.44
C PHE A 236 -6.06 11.94 -17.63
N HIS A 237 -6.11 12.66 -18.75
CA HIS A 237 -6.54 12.07 -20.01
C HIS A 237 -5.48 11.07 -20.47
N THR A 238 -5.92 9.86 -20.80
CA THR A 238 -5.02 8.74 -21.06
C THR A 238 -5.15 8.22 -22.48
N SER A 239 -4.00 8.04 -23.13
CA SER A 239 -3.88 7.38 -24.42
C SER A 239 -2.70 6.41 -24.40
N GLY A 240 -2.64 5.48 -25.35
CA GLY A 240 -1.53 4.53 -25.46
C GLY A 240 -2.01 3.11 -25.73
N THR A 241 -1.23 2.13 -25.27
CA THR A 241 -1.47 0.71 -25.55
C THR A 241 -1.40 -0.13 -24.28
N LEU A 242 -2.11 -1.26 -24.30
CA LEU A 242 -1.96 -2.29 -23.28
C LEU A 242 -1.96 -3.67 -23.92
N LYS A 243 -1.30 -4.60 -23.24
CA LYS A 243 -1.39 -6.04 -23.49
C LYS A 243 -2.09 -6.68 -22.30
N PHE A 244 -3.06 -7.53 -22.57
CA PHE A 244 -3.81 -8.25 -21.55
C PHE A 244 -4.10 -9.68 -22.01
N GLU A 245 -3.74 -10.68 -21.19
CA GLU A 245 -3.83 -12.10 -21.55
C GLU A 245 -3.16 -12.42 -22.91
N ASN A 246 -2.03 -11.75 -23.19
CA ASN A 246 -1.27 -11.78 -24.45
C ASN A 246 -1.96 -11.15 -25.68
N GLU A 247 -3.14 -10.56 -25.52
CA GLU A 247 -3.81 -9.82 -26.58
C GLU A 247 -3.45 -8.33 -26.53
N ASP A 248 -3.29 -7.71 -27.69
CA ASP A 248 -2.94 -6.29 -27.82
C ASP A 248 -4.19 -5.41 -27.95
N TYR A 249 -4.15 -4.25 -27.29
CA TYR A 249 -5.22 -3.27 -27.27
C TYR A 249 -4.66 -1.85 -27.39
N VAL A 250 -5.44 -0.98 -28.03
CA VAL A 250 -5.22 0.47 -28.04
C VAL A 250 -6.29 1.16 -27.19
N VAL A 251 -5.88 2.18 -26.44
CA VAL A 251 -6.77 3.03 -25.65
C VAL A 251 -7.46 4.03 -26.59
N LEU A 252 -8.79 4.00 -26.62
CA LEU A 252 -9.62 4.96 -27.34
C LEU A 252 -9.93 6.19 -26.50
N GLU A 253 -10.13 5.98 -25.21
CA GLU A 253 -10.46 6.99 -24.21
C GLU A 253 -10.08 6.46 -22.84
N GLY A 254 -9.53 7.31 -21.96
CA GLY A 254 -9.21 6.89 -20.62
C GLY A 254 -9.03 8.06 -19.67
N ASN A 255 -9.30 7.80 -18.39
CA ASN A 255 -9.06 8.74 -17.30
C ASN A 255 -8.33 8.03 -16.16
N PHE A 256 -7.31 8.70 -15.63
CA PHE A 256 -6.57 8.27 -14.43
C PHE A 256 -6.65 9.33 -13.33
N GLY A 257 -6.77 8.88 -12.09
CA GLY A 257 -6.38 9.65 -10.92
C GLY A 257 -4.99 9.20 -10.45
N VAL A 258 -4.13 10.14 -10.07
CA VAL A 258 -2.83 9.85 -9.45
C VAL A 258 -2.75 10.49 -8.08
N ASP A 259 -2.57 9.64 -7.08
CA ASP A 259 -2.33 9.97 -5.70
C ASP A 259 -0.83 10.14 -5.45
N HIS A 260 -0.48 11.18 -4.72
CA HIS A 260 0.86 11.37 -4.18
C HIS A 260 0.76 11.67 -2.69
N GLU A 261 1.33 10.78 -1.88
CA GLU A 261 1.31 10.87 -0.43
C GLU A 261 2.71 10.68 0.16
N TRP A 262 3.02 11.40 1.23
CA TRP A 262 4.29 11.31 1.93
C TRP A 262 4.15 11.58 3.42
N GLY A 263 4.98 10.96 4.25
CA GLY A 263 4.95 11.22 5.69
C GLY A 263 5.79 10.28 6.53
N THR A 264 5.62 10.45 7.84
CA THR A 264 6.21 9.57 8.85
C THR A 264 5.06 8.85 9.55
N ILE A 265 4.57 7.80 8.88
CA ILE A 265 3.33 7.11 9.22
C ILE A 265 3.63 5.89 10.11
N GLY A 266 2.98 5.80 11.27
CA GLY A 266 3.07 4.60 12.09
C GLY A 266 2.62 4.80 13.52
N ARG A 267 1.76 3.91 14.03
CA ARG A 267 1.55 3.78 15.47
C ARG A 267 2.64 2.92 16.11
N PRO A 268 3.12 3.27 17.31
CA PRO A 268 4.15 2.50 18.01
C PRO A 268 3.67 1.06 18.25
N LEU A 269 4.48 0.11 17.79
CA LEU A 269 4.27 -1.29 18.08
C LEU A 269 4.33 -1.55 19.57
N SER A 270 3.43 -2.38 20.09
CA SER A 270 3.63 -2.94 21.44
C SER A 270 4.95 -3.71 21.48
N LYS A 271 5.70 -3.64 22.59
CA LYS A 271 6.96 -4.38 22.77
C LYS A 271 6.83 -5.87 22.40
N LYS A 272 5.66 -6.45 22.65
CA LYS A 272 5.32 -7.84 22.30
C LYS A 272 5.33 -8.08 20.78
N LEU A 273 4.71 -7.20 20.00
CA LEU A 273 4.64 -7.34 18.54
C LEU A 273 6.00 -7.04 17.90
N GLN A 274 6.78 -6.11 18.46
CA GLN A 274 8.19 -5.89 18.08
C GLN A 274 9.05 -7.16 18.27
N ASN A 275 8.85 -7.90 19.36
CA ASN A 275 9.63 -9.11 19.63
C ASN A 275 9.25 -10.26 18.69
N ILE A 276 7.96 -10.43 18.36
CA ILE A 276 7.51 -11.41 17.36
C ILE A 276 8.16 -11.10 16.01
N CYS A 277 8.12 -9.84 15.62
CA CYS A 277 8.76 -9.32 14.41
C CYS A 277 10.27 -9.67 14.37
N ALA A 278 11.02 -9.35 15.43
CA ALA A 278 12.45 -9.65 15.52
C ALA A 278 12.78 -11.15 15.37
N ILE A 279 11.94 -12.03 15.92
CA ILE A 279 12.09 -13.48 15.79
C ILE A 279 11.84 -13.93 14.34
N LEU A 280 10.80 -13.40 13.70
CA LEU A 280 10.51 -13.72 12.30
C LEU A 280 11.68 -13.30 11.40
N TYR A 281 12.23 -12.10 11.63
CA TYR A 281 13.43 -11.64 10.94
C TYR A 281 14.64 -12.57 11.14
N ALA A 282 14.93 -12.95 12.39
CA ALA A 282 16.06 -13.85 12.69
C ALA A 282 15.95 -15.21 11.98
N LEU A 283 14.73 -15.63 11.64
CA LEU A 283 14.45 -16.85 10.91
C LEU A 283 14.47 -16.67 9.38
N GLY A 284 14.84 -15.48 8.86
CA GLY A 284 14.92 -15.18 7.44
C GLY A 284 13.56 -14.93 6.76
N LEU A 285 12.55 -14.60 7.56
CA LEU A 285 11.14 -14.62 7.14
C LEU A 285 10.64 -13.26 6.65
N LYS A 286 9.93 -13.27 5.52
CA LYS A 286 9.18 -12.12 4.97
C LYS A 286 7.93 -11.86 5.82
N PHE A 287 7.82 -10.68 6.41
CA PHE A 287 6.67 -10.20 7.19
C PHE A 287 6.34 -8.74 6.81
N ARG A 288 5.08 -8.33 6.91
CA ARG A 288 4.59 -7.02 6.45
C ARG A 288 3.58 -6.44 7.43
N PHE A 289 3.56 -5.11 7.47
CA PHE A 289 2.73 -4.30 8.36
C PHE A 289 1.40 -3.84 7.73
N LEU A 290 1.20 -4.09 6.44
CA LEU A 290 0.09 -3.48 5.69
C LEU A 290 -1.29 -3.88 6.24
N ASP A 291 -1.40 -5.02 6.90
CA ASP A 291 -2.64 -5.45 7.57
C ASP A 291 -2.93 -4.74 8.90
N SER A 292 -2.10 -3.75 9.25
CA SER A 292 -2.42 -2.76 10.27
C SER A 292 -2.71 -1.38 9.67
N GLY A 293 -3.21 -1.36 8.42
CA GLY A 293 -3.76 -0.24 7.66
C GLY A 293 -2.89 1.00 7.69
N PHE A 294 -1.98 1.22 6.74
CA PHE A 294 -1.21 2.47 6.54
C PHE A 294 -1.06 3.41 7.77
N GLY A 295 -0.56 2.90 8.92
CA GLY A 295 -0.38 3.66 10.16
C GLY A 295 -1.53 3.66 11.19
N LEU A 296 -2.71 3.19 10.80
CA LEU A 296 -3.92 2.99 11.58
C LEU A 296 -4.22 1.49 11.76
N TYR A 297 -3.80 0.90 12.88
CA TYR A 297 -4.22 -0.47 13.25
C TYR A 297 -5.73 -0.64 13.06
N GLY A 298 -6.15 -1.51 12.13
CA GLY A 298 -7.55 -1.66 11.80
C GLY A 298 -7.81 -2.00 10.35
N TYR A 299 -8.96 -1.54 9.88
CA TYR A 299 -9.52 -1.75 8.55
C TYR A 299 -9.60 -0.41 7.85
N GLU A 300 -9.18 -0.39 6.60
CA GLU A 300 -9.23 0.78 5.74
C GLU A 300 -9.91 0.41 4.43
N SER A 301 -10.78 1.30 3.97
CA SER A 301 -11.32 1.29 2.62
C SER A 301 -11.14 2.69 2.02
N TRP A 302 -10.23 2.85 1.07
CA TRP A 302 -10.05 4.08 0.31
C TRP A 302 -10.84 4.01 -1.00
N PHE A 303 -11.35 5.17 -1.42
CA PHE A 303 -12.18 5.33 -2.59
C PHE A 303 -11.79 6.57 -3.39
N GLY A 304 -11.81 6.44 -4.72
CA GLY A 304 -11.77 7.54 -5.68
C GLY A 304 -12.73 7.24 -6.82
N PHE A 305 -13.66 8.15 -7.12
CA PHE A 305 -14.72 7.98 -8.11
C PHE A 305 -14.73 9.12 -9.12
N HIS A 306 -14.77 8.76 -10.41
CA HIS A 306 -15.03 9.65 -11.53
C HIS A 306 -16.48 9.46 -11.97
N PHE A 307 -17.24 10.56 -11.99
CA PHE A 307 -18.62 10.55 -12.43
C PHE A 307 -18.75 11.04 -13.87
N ASP A 308 -19.82 10.61 -14.54
CA ASP A 308 -20.10 10.96 -15.94
C ASP A 308 -20.35 12.47 -16.14
N ASP A 309 -20.65 13.21 -15.08
CA ASP A 309 -20.79 14.68 -15.09
C ASP A 309 -19.45 15.42 -15.01
N GLY A 310 -18.33 14.70 -14.95
CA GLY A 310 -16.98 15.24 -14.84
C GLY A 310 -16.52 15.52 -13.41
N SER A 311 -17.37 15.27 -12.41
CA SER A 311 -16.98 15.43 -11.01
C SER A 311 -16.14 14.26 -10.49
N PHE A 312 -15.40 14.52 -9.40
CA PHE A 312 -14.60 13.52 -8.71
C PHE A 312 -14.91 13.50 -7.21
N LEU A 313 -15.04 12.32 -6.62
CA LEU A 313 -15.22 12.15 -5.17
C LEU A 313 -14.15 11.21 -4.64
N THR A 314 -13.50 11.60 -3.56
CA THR A 314 -12.57 10.75 -2.82
C THR A 314 -12.92 10.72 -1.35
N THR A 315 -12.76 9.56 -0.72
CA THR A 315 -12.98 9.39 0.71
C THR A 315 -12.25 8.16 1.23
N VAL A 316 -11.98 8.14 2.52
CA VAL A 316 -11.47 6.95 3.21
C VAL A 316 -12.33 6.59 4.41
N ALA A 317 -12.57 5.29 4.59
CA ALA A 317 -13.20 4.72 5.76
C ALA A 317 -12.16 3.92 6.56
N ALA A 318 -11.54 4.57 7.54
CA ALA A 318 -10.53 3.95 8.40
C ALA A 318 -11.03 3.77 9.84
N THR A 319 -10.91 2.56 10.38
CA THR A 319 -11.37 2.23 11.74
C THR A 319 -10.59 1.08 12.36
N ILE A 320 -10.36 1.15 13.68
CA ILE A 320 -9.72 0.07 14.44
C ILE A 320 -10.57 -1.22 14.47
N LYS A 321 -11.89 -1.08 14.37
CA LYS A 321 -12.83 -2.20 14.39
C LYS A 321 -13.51 -2.33 13.06
N GLU A 322 -13.76 -3.56 12.64
CA GLU A 322 -14.49 -3.87 11.42
C GLU A 322 -15.82 -3.10 11.38
N ILE A 323 -16.08 -2.42 10.26
CA ILE A 323 -17.38 -1.80 10.00
C ILE A 323 -18.40 -2.93 9.80
N PRO A 324 -19.47 -3.03 10.61
CA PRO A 324 -20.45 -4.08 10.42
C PRO A 324 -21.23 -3.88 9.11
N GLN A 325 -21.53 -4.99 8.42
CA GLN A 325 -22.43 -4.99 7.27
C GLN A 325 -23.75 -4.26 7.57
N ASN A 326 -24.27 -3.54 6.58
CA ASN A 326 -25.53 -2.82 6.61
C ASN A 326 -25.64 -1.74 7.70
N LYS A 327 -24.53 -1.32 8.31
CA LYS A 327 -24.48 -0.18 9.22
C LYS A 327 -23.79 1.01 8.57
N PHE A 328 -24.44 2.16 8.63
CA PHE A 328 -23.84 3.40 8.18
C PHE A 328 -22.65 3.79 9.06
N PHE A 329 -21.60 4.21 8.36
CA PHE A 329 -20.39 4.78 8.87
C PHE A 329 -20.20 6.15 8.21
N THR A 330 -19.83 7.15 9.00
CA THR A 330 -19.48 8.48 8.50
C THR A 330 -17.97 8.62 8.60
N PRO A 331 -17.26 8.78 7.46
CA PRO A 331 -15.86 9.16 7.46
C PRO A 331 -15.62 10.38 8.35
N LYS A 332 -14.49 10.41 9.06
CA LYS A 332 -14.15 11.56 9.90
C LYS A 332 -14.02 12.79 9.00
N HIS A 333 -14.68 13.89 9.33
CA HIS A 333 -14.43 15.14 8.62
C HIS A 333 -12.97 15.60 8.82
N PRO A 334 -12.28 16.12 7.79
CA PRO A 334 -12.71 16.39 6.40
C PRO A 334 -12.32 15.32 5.38
N LEU A 335 -12.29 14.03 5.71
CA LEU A 335 -11.72 12.99 4.84
C LEU A 335 -12.47 12.75 3.52
N SER A 336 -13.73 13.17 3.42
CA SER A 336 -14.51 13.10 2.18
C SER A 336 -14.43 14.43 1.42
N GLN A 337 -13.92 14.39 0.19
CA GLN A 337 -13.75 15.56 -0.68
C GLN A 337 -14.48 15.34 -1.99
N TYR A 338 -15.12 16.41 -2.49
CA TYR A 338 -15.78 16.46 -3.78
C TYR A 338 -15.14 17.55 -4.62
N LEU A 339 -14.73 17.21 -5.83
CA LEU A 339 -14.39 18.15 -6.88
C LEU A 339 -15.58 18.25 -7.82
N ASN A 340 -16.24 19.40 -7.84
CA ASN A 340 -17.39 19.60 -8.70
C ASN A 340 -16.98 19.76 -10.19
N PRO A 341 -17.92 19.70 -11.14
CA PRO A 341 -17.62 19.86 -12.56
C PRO A 341 -17.01 21.21 -12.94
N ASP A 342 -17.21 22.25 -12.11
CA ASP A 342 -16.65 23.59 -12.30
C ASP A 342 -15.20 23.71 -11.78
N GLY A 343 -14.60 22.63 -11.25
CA GLY A 343 -13.24 22.63 -10.73
C GLY A 343 -13.11 23.18 -9.31
N LYS A 344 -14.18 23.23 -8.52
CA LYS A 344 -14.16 23.66 -7.12
C LYS A 344 -14.18 22.46 -6.18
N GLN A 345 -13.21 22.41 -5.27
CA GLN A 345 -13.13 21.43 -4.20
C GLN A 345 -14.02 21.83 -3.01
N GLU A 346 -14.79 20.88 -2.48
CA GLU A 346 -15.71 21.04 -1.34
C GLU A 346 -15.67 19.81 -0.41
N PRO A 347 -15.66 19.99 0.92
CA PRO A 347 -15.76 18.87 1.87
C PRO A 347 -17.18 18.32 1.94
N ILE A 348 -17.32 17.02 2.26
CA ILE A 348 -18.61 16.34 2.41
C ILE A 348 -18.79 15.80 3.85
N PRO A 349 -19.04 16.67 4.86
CA PRO A 349 -19.10 16.25 6.27
C PRO A 349 -20.20 15.22 6.57
N GLU A 350 -21.29 15.25 5.82
CA GLU A 350 -22.48 14.43 6.07
C GLU A 350 -22.49 13.11 5.30
N LEU A 351 -21.44 12.82 4.51
CA LEU A 351 -21.34 11.59 3.74
C LEU A 351 -21.47 10.37 4.65
N LYS A 352 -22.29 9.42 4.22
CA LYS A 352 -22.44 8.13 4.88
C LYS A 352 -22.17 7.02 3.88
N LEU A 353 -21.51 5.97 4.35
CA LEU A 353 -21.32 4.74 3.60
C LEU A 353 -21.67 3.52 4.44
N ARG A 354 -22.11 2.45 3.80
CA ARG A 354 -22.26 1.14 4.46
C ARG A 354 -21.87 0.02 3.52
N ILE A 355 -21.31 -1.04 4.11
CA ILE A 355 -20.99 -2.26 3.40
C ILE A 355 -22.29 -3.03 3.14
N LEU A 356 -22.55 -3.34 1.88
CA LEU A 356 -23.69 -4.17 1.46
C LEU A 356 -23.28 -5.63 1.27
N GLU A 357 -22.07 -5.91 0.79
CA GLU A 357 -21.60 -7.26 0.50
C GLU A 357 -20.09 -7.39 0.74
N TYR A 358 -19.68 -8.59 1.17
CA TYR A 358 -18.28 -8.99 1.21
C TYR A 358 -18.01 -10.05 0.15
N THR A 359 -16.89 -9.90 -0.55
CA THR A 359 -16.32 -10.99 -1.33
C THR A 359 -15.44 -11.87 -0.44
N GLN A 360 -15.70 -13.17 -0.47
CA GLN A 360 -14.86 -14.18 0.20
C GLN A 360 -13.81 -14.72 -0.76
N LEU A 361 -12.54 -14.50 -0.42
CA LEU A 361 -11.41 -14.93 -1.23
C LEU A 361 -10.41 -15.62 -0.33
N ASP A 362 -10.15 -16.90 -0.62
CA ASP A 362 -9.27 -17.76 0.17
C ASP A 362 -9.52 -17.73 1.68
N GLY A 363 -10.77 -17.53 2.12
CA GLY A 363 -11.13 -17.48 3.55
C GLY A 363 -10.95 -16.12 4.23
N SER A 364 -10.41 -15.11 3.54
CA SER A 364 -10.49 -13.70 3.92
C SER A 364 -11.76 -13.06 3.37
N LYS A 365 -12.21 -11.95 3.97
CA LYS A 365 -13.44 -11.24 3.60
C LYS A 365 -13.11 -9.79 3.31
N TYR A 366 -13.39 -9.35 2.09
CA TYR A 366 -13.16 -7.98 1.63
C TYR A 366 -14.51 -7.32 1.37
N PRO A 367 -14.78 -6.13 1.91
CA PRO A 367 -15.99 -5.41 1.56
C PRO A 367 -15.85 -4.88 0.14
N THR A 368 -16.79 -5.21 -0.74
CA THR A 368 -16.65 -4.92 -2.18
C THR A 368 -17.87 -4.22 -2.76
N LYS A 369 -19.01 -4.29 -2.08
CA LYS A 369 -20.18 -3.49 -2.43
C LYS A 369 -20.53 -2.55 -1.29
N PHE A 370 -20.74 -1.29 -1.64
CA PHE A 370 -21.11 -0.25 -0.71
C PHE A 370 -22.29 0.55 -1.26
N GLU A 371 -23.05 1.11 -0.34
CA GLU A 371 -23.95 2.23 -0.61
C GLU A 371 -23.32 3.49 -0.03
N PHE A 372 -23.43 4.59 -0.77
CA PHE A 372 -23.06 5.94 -0.36
C PHE A 372 -24.31 6.82 -0.38
N THR A 373 -24.49 7.61 0.67
CA THR A 373 -25.60 8.56 0.80
C THR A 373 -25.11 9.93 1.27
N ASN A 374 -25.97 10.94 1.11
CA ASN A 374 -25.66 12.34 1.41
C ASN A 374 -24.47 12.88 0.59
N THR A 375 -24.45 12.57 -0.71
CA THR A 375 -23.38 13.05 -1.61
C THR A 375 -23.92 14.09 -2.60
N PRO A 376 -23.08 15.01 -3.12
CA PRO A 376 -23.50 16.02 -4.09
C PRO A 376 -24.08 15.44 -5.40
N VAL A 377 -23.69 14.21 -5.76
CA VAL A 377 -24.17 13.50 -6.96
C VAL A 377 -25.39 12.61 -6.70
N GLY A 378 -25.98 12.71 -5.50
CA GLY A 378 -27.06 11.84 -5.03
C GLY A 378 -26.56 10.56 -4.34
N ASP A 379 -27.50 9.69 -3.96
CA ASP A 379 -27.15 8.39 -3.39
C ASP A 379 -26.67 7.46 -4.51
N PHE A 380 -25.66 6.63 -4.24
CA PHE A 380 -25.12 5.70 -5.23
C PHE A 380 -24.60 4.42 -4.60
N TYR A 381 -24.35 3.44 -5.46
CA TYR A 381 -23.82 2.13 -5.11
C TYR A 381 -22.54 1.88 -5.88
N ILE A 382 -21.63 1.13 -5.28
CA ILE A 382 -20.47 0.61 -5.99
C ILE A 382 -20.48 -0.91 -6.01
N SER A 383 -19.99 -1.49 -7.09
CA SER A 383 -19.76 -2.92 -7.23
C SER A 383 -18.44 -3.19 -7.95
N PRO A 384 -17.73 -4.26 -7.59
CA PRO A 384 -16.44 -4.54 -8.19
C PRO A 384 -16.60 -4.99 -9.65
N LEU A 385 -15.63 -4.66 -10.51
CA LEU A 385 -15.62 -5.14 -11.90
C LEU A 385 -15.57 -6.67 -11.98
N THR A 386 -14.80 -7.30 -11.09
CA THR A 386 -14.68 -8.75 -10.94
C THR A 386 -14.58 -9.12 -9.46
N GLN A 387 -14.86 -10.39 -9.10
CA GLN A 387 -14.85 -10.78 -7.69
C GLN A 387 -13.46 -10.69 -7.06
N ASP A 388 -12.44 -11.30 -7.67
CA ASP A 388 -11.07 -11.26 -7.15
C ASP A 388 -10.28 -10.15 -7.86
N GLN A 389 -10.03 -9.07 -7.12
CA GLN A 389 -9.13 -7.98 -7.52
C GLN A 389 -8.05 -7.78 -6.45
N ARG A 390 -7.59 -8.87 -5.83
CA ARG A 390 -6.53 -8.80 -4.83
C ARG A 390 -5.19 -8.54 -5.49
N MET A 391 -4.41 -7.67 -4.88
CA MET A 391 -3.03 -7.39 -5.25
C MET A 391 -2.10 -7.95 -4.17
N GLU A 392 -1.21 -8.85 -4.59
CA GLU A 392 -0.08 -9.29 -3.77
C GLU A 392 0.94 -8.17 -3.70
N TRP A 393 1.51 -7.94 -2.53
CA TRP A 393 2.63 -7.02 -2.39
C TRP A 393 3.94 -7.77 -2.19
N ALA A 394 5.07 -7.17 -2.58
CA ALA A 394 6.40 -7.81 -2.54
C ALA A 394 6.83 -8.21 -1.12
N GLY A 395 6.42 -7.43 -0.12
CA GLY A 395 6.60 -7.78 1.30
C GLY A 395 5.77 -8.97 1.79
N GLY A 396 4.86 -9.49 0.95
CA GLY A 396 3.86 -10.50 1.29
C GLY A 396 2.55 -9.89 1.79
N GLY A 397 1.44 -10.59 1.59
CA GLY A 397 0.09 -10.15 1.95
C GLY A 397 -0.70 -9.67 0.74
N TYR A 398 -2.02 -9.52 0.94
CA TYR A 398 -2.95 -9.05 -0.07
C TYR A 398 -3.67 -7.80 0.41
N ALA A 399 -3.73 -6.81 -0.47
CA ALA A 399 -4.77 -5.78 -0.41
C ALA A 399 -5.81 -6.11 -1.48
N TYR A 400 -7.05 -5.64 -1.31
CA TYR A 400 -8.01 -5.64 -2.41
C TYR A 400 -7.90 -4.30 -3.10
N GLU A 401 -7.42 -4.27 -4.33
CA GLU A 401 -7.16 -3.03 -5.07
C GLU A 401 -7.72 -3.23 -6.47
N GLY A 402 -8.88 -2.62 -6.73
CA GLY A 402 -9.61 -2.92 -7.95
C GLY A 402 -10.54 -1.81 -8.41
N GLY A 403 -10.93 -1.90 -9.68
CA GLY A 403 -11.92 -1.01 -10.27
C GLY A 403 -13.33 -1.38 -9.81
N VAL A 404 -14.17 -0.36 -9.68
CA VAL A 404 -15.57 -0.46 -9.31
C VAL A 404 -16.46 0.31 -10.29
N ILE A 405 -17.65 -0.20 -10.54
CA ILE A 405 -18.71 0.49 -11.27
C ILE A 405 -19.54 1.27 -10.25
N VAL A 406 -19.87 2.52 -10.57
CA VAL A 406 -20.75 3.38 -9.76
C VAL A 406 -22.13 3.46 -10.40
N THR A 407 -23.18 3.12 -9.66
CA THR A 407 -24.57 3.14 -10.15
C THR A 407 -25.49 3.95 -9.25
N ASP A 408 -26.46 4.63 -9.84
CA ASP A 408 -27.55 5.28 -9.12
C ASP A 408 -28.57 4.26 -8.56
N PRO A 409 -29.59 4.67 -7.79
CA PRO A 409 -30.59 3.77 -7.23
C PRO A 409 -31.51 3.10 -8.25
N SER A 410 -31.54 3.58 -9.50
CA SER A 410 -32.24 2.91 -10.60
C SER A 410 -31.43 1.77 -11.23
N GLY A 411 -30.14 1.66 -10.86
CA GLY A 411 -29.18 0.72 -11.44
C GLY A 411 -28.48 1.26 -12.69
N LYS A 412 -28.67 2.53 -13.05
CA LYS A 412 -27.97 3.17 -14.15
C LYS A 412 -26.53 3.45 -13.71
N GLN A 413 -25.56 3.10 -14.55
CA GLN A 413 -24.17 3.51 -14.34
C GLN A 413 -24.05 5.03 -14.48
N ILE A 414 -23.39 5.66 -13.51
CA ILE A 414 -23.17 7.12 -13.44
C ILE A 414 -21.69 7.49 -13.24
N GLY A 415 -20.81 6.48 -13.22
CA GLY A 415 -19.39 6.66 -13.02
C GLY A 415 -18.65 5.34 -12.82
N ILE A 416 -17.35 5.45 -12.58
CA ILE A 416 -16.41 4.38 -12.25
C ILE A 416 -15.49 4.88 -11.15
N GLY A 417 -14.81 3.97 -10.45
CA GLY A 417 -13.69 4.38 -9.62
C GLY A 417 -12.83 3.23 -9.19
N ASN A 418 -12.11 3.46 -8.10
CA ASN A 418 -11.22 2.50 -7.46
C ASN A 418 -11.63 2.28 -6.01
N LEU A 419 -11.40 1.05 -5.55
CA LEU A 419 -11.54 0.62 -4.17
C LEU A 419 -10.24 -0.05 -3.74
N GLU A 420 -9.62 0.50 -2.72
CA GLU A 420 -8.53 -0.13 -2.00
C GLU A 420 -9.01 -0.55 -0.61
N ASN A 421 -8.84 -1.82 -0.25
CA ASN A 421 -9.08 -2.33 1.08
C ASN A 421 -7.80 -2.89 1.69
N CYS A 422 -7.38 -2.31 2.81
CA CYS A 422 -6.22 -2.76 3.60
C CYS A 422 -6.64 -3.20 5.00
N GLY A 423 -5.93 -4.19 5.56
CA GLY A 423 -6.30 -4.77 6.86
C GLY A 423 -7.38 -5.85 6.82
N TRP A 424 -7.81 -6.26 5.63
CA TRP A 424 -8.87 -7.25 5.44
C TRP A 424 -8.36 -8.68 5.15
N ASP A 425 -7.05 -8.89 4.93
CA ASP A 425 -6.47 -10.23 4.78
C ASP A 425 -6.29 -10.92 6.14
N THR A 426 -7.34 -11.62 6.58
CA THR A 426 -7.31 -12.41 7.82
C THR A 426 -6.33 -13.59 7.79
N LYS A 427 -5.89 -14.01 6.60
CA LYS A 427 -4.93 -15.11 6.43
C LYS A 427 -3.50 -14.64 6.28
N PHE A 428 -3.25 -13.35 6.38
CA PHE A 428 -1.91 -12.79 6.20
C PHE A 428 -0.81 -13.58 6.90
N THR A 429 -0.97 -13.80 8.21
CA THR A 429 0.03 -14.54 9.01
C THR A 429 0.20 -15.98 8.51
N GLU A 430 -0.87 -16.65 8.08
CA GLU A 430 -0.80 -18.02 7.53
C GLU A 430 -0.13 -18.04 6.16
N ASN A 431 -0.46 -17.08 5.30
CA ASN A 431 0.09 -16.92 3.96
C ASN A 431 1.60 -16.67 4.02
N VAL A 432 2.01 -15.81 4.95
CA VAL A 432 3.41 -15.59 5.30
C VAL A 432 4.06 -16.91 5.72
N LEU A 433 3.55 -17.60 6.76
CA LEU A 433 4.15 -18.84 7.25
C LEU A 433 4.26 -19.92 6.15
N LYS A 434 3.24 -20.05 5.29
CA LYS A 434 3.25 -20.99 4.16
C LYS A 434 4.34 -20.67 3.14
N LYS A 435 4.48 -19.41 2.72
CA LYS A 435 5.55 -18.97 1.79
C LYS A 435 6.95 -19.26 2.32
N LEU A 436 7.06 -19.38 3.63
CA LEU A 436 8.31 -19.61 4.34
C LEU A 436 8.61 -21.10 4.58
N GLY A 437 7.74 -22.00 4.12
CA GLY A 437 7.87 -23.43 4.41
C GLY A 437 7.69 -23.76 5.89
N ILE A 438 7.13 -22.83 6.67
CA ILE A 438 6.87 -23.02 8.09
C ILE A 438 5.47 -23.58 8.26
N ASP A 439 5.42 -24.79 8.81
CA ASP A 439 4.17 -25.44 9.16
C ASP A 439 3.49 -24.68 10.33
N LYS A 440 2.33 -24.07 10.04
CA LYS A 440 1.52 -23.34 11.03
C LYS A 440 1.18 -24.21 12.25
N SER A 441 1.03 -25.53 12.10
CA SER A 441 0.76 -26.42 13.24
C SER A 441 1.92 -26.47 14.24
N LYS A 442 3.14 -26.21 13.77
CA LYS A 442 4.35 -26.07 14.59
C LYS A 442 4.48 -24.66 15.21
N VAL A 443 3.69 -23.71 14.72
CA VAL A 443 3.59 -22.33 15.23
C VAL A 443 2.29 -22.19 16.03
N LYS A 444 2.33 -22.46 17.33
CA LYS A 444 1.17 -22.26 18.22
C LYS A 444 0.87 -20.77 18.41
N LEU A 445 0.05 -20.19 17.51
CA LEU A 445 -0.64 -18.93 17.76
C LEU A 445 -1.88 -19.22 18.59
N PHE A 446 -1.88 -18.86 19.88
CA PHE A 446 -3.03 -19.08 20.75
C PHE A 446 -4.19 -18.15 20.34
N ASN A 447 -5.30 -18.76 19.91
CA ASN A 447 -6.55 -18.08 19.57
C ASN A 447 -7.17 -17.43 20.83
N SER A 448 -7.39 -16.12 20.78
CA SER A 448 -8.03 -15.36 21.86
C SER A 448 -9.55 -15.56 21.85
N ARG A 449 -10.02 -16.57 22.58
CA ARG A 449 -11.40 -16.60 23.11
C ARG A 449 -11.36 -16.87 24.61
N SER A 450 -10.92 -15.91 25.41
CA SER A 450 -11.29 -15.90 26.83
C SER A 450 -11.57 -14.47 27.30
N LYS A 451 -12.84 -14.22 27.60
CA LYS A 451 -13.34 -13.01 28.25
C LYS A 451 -13.01 -13.06 29.75
N LYS A 452 -11.75 -12.90 30.17
CA LYS A 452 -11.47 -12.54 31.57
C LYS A 452 -10.27 -11.59 31.66
N ARG A 453 -10.47 -10.51 32.42
CA ARG A 453 -9.54 -9.42 32.70
C ARG A 453 -8.23 -9.96 33.30
N GLY A 454 -7.14 -9.31 32.91
CA GLY A 454 -5.93 -9.16 33.71
C GLY A 454 -5.08 -10.42 33.87
N THR A 455 -3.88 -10.39 33.30
CA THR A 455 -2.74 -11.19 33.77
C THR A 455 -2.84 -12.69 33.51
N LEU A 456 -2.47 -13.13 32.30
CA LEU A 456 -1.62 -14.32 32.06
C LEU A 456 -1.46 -14.52 30.53
N LEU A 457 -0.36 -14.03 29.97
CA LEU A 457 0.02 -14.36 28.58
C LEU A 457 1.53 -14.20 28.37
N VAL A 458 2.34 -14.88 29.20
CA VAL A 458 3.82 -14.76 29.18
C VAL A 458 4.56 -16.09 29.00
N VAL A 459 3.98 -17.25 29.27
CA VAL A 459 4.84 -18.43 29.57
C VAL A 459 5.11 -19.39 28.38
N GLY A 460 4.36 -19.32 27.27
CA GLY A 460 4.42 -20.39 26.25
C GLY A 460 5.56 -20.32 25.21
N LEU A 461 6.12 -19.14 24.94
CA LEU A 461 7.23 -18.96 23.97
C LEU A 461 8.60 -18.83 24.64
N PHE A 462 8.60 -18.54 25.95
CA PHE A 462 9.80 -18.67 26.78
C PHE A 462 10.33 -20.11 26.74
N SER A 463 9.47 -21.13 26.68
CA SER A 463 9.92 -22.53 26.74
C SER A 463 10.82 -22.96 25.58
N ILE A 464 10.72 -22.40 24.37
CA ILE A 464 11.62 -22.76 23.24
C ILE A 464 12.96 -22.03 23.38
N VAL A 465 12.95 -20.78 23.83
CA VAL A 465 14.19 -20.01 24.10
C VAL A 465 14.89 -20.55 25.35
N THR A 466 14.15 -20.94 26.38
CA THR A 466 14.69 -21.63 27.56
C THR A 466 15.19 -23.03 27.20
N ILE A 467 14.53 -23.82 26.35
CA ILE A 467 15.08 -25.13 25.93
C ILE A 467 16.37 -24.98 25.10
N ILE A 468 16.53 -23.89 24.32
CA ILE A 468 17.77 -23.61 23.59
C ILE A 468 18.88 -23.01 24.50
N ILE A 469 18.52 -22.37 25.62
CA ILE A 469 19.47 -21.88 26.63
C ILE A 469 19.84 -22.98 27.65
N SER A 470 18.95 -23.94 27.93
CA SER A 470 19.19 -25.05 28.87
C SER A 470 20.05 -26.18 28.29
N LEU A 471 20.20 -26.25 26.96
CA LEU A 471 21.00 -27.29 26.29
C LEU A 471 22.47 -26.91 26.03
N SER A 472 22.91 -25.74 26.51
CA SER A 472 24.34 -25.35 26.53
C SER A 472 24.96 -25.35 27.93
N ALA A 473 24.26 -25.89 28.94
CA ALA A 473 24.69 -25.85 30.34
C ALA A 473 24.60 -27.20 31.06
N TRP A 474 25.02 -28.31 30.42
CA TRP A 474 25.27 -29.58 31.13
C TRP A 474 26.63 -30.14 30.74
N GLY A 475 27.64 -29.67 31.46
CA GLY A 475 28.96 -30.25 31.53
C GLY A 475 29.51 -29.99 32.92
N LEU A 476 29.17 -30.85 33.89
CA LEU A 476 29.99 -31.17 35.06
C LEU A 476 29.34 -32.32 35.85
N SER A 477 29.86 -33.51 35.62
CA SER A 477 29.89 -34.59 36.59
C SER A 477 30.69 -34.14 37.82
N LEU A 478 30.10 -34.22 39.02
CA LEU A 478 30.84 -34.56 40.23
C LEU A 478 29.90 -35.02 41.37
N ILE A 479 30.30 -36.17 41.88
CA ILE A 479 29.82 -37.02 42.96
C ILE A 479 29.90 -36.30 44.32
N PHE A 480 28.96 -36.53 45.24
CA PHE A 480 29.23 -37.01 46.61
C PHE A 480 27.93 -37.43 47.34
N ASN A 481 27.93 -38.73 47.69
CA ASN A 481 27.05 -39.56 48.52
C ASN A 481 25.59 -39.77 48.11
#